data_AF-A0A1Y2FPB7-F1
#
_entry.id   AF-A0A1Y2FPB7-F1
#
_cell.length_a   1.000
_cell.length_b   1.000
_cell.length_c   1.000
_cell.angle_alpha   90.00
_cell.angle_beta   90.00
_cell.angle_gamma   90.00
#
_symmetry.space_group_name_H-M   'P 1'
#
loop_
_entity.id
_entity.type
_entity.pdbx_description
1 polymer ?
#
loop_
_entity_poly.entity_id
_entity_poly.type
_entity_poly.pdbx_seq_one_letter_code
_entity_poly.pdbx_strand_id
1 'polypeptide(L)'
;MEDAAIQDIKFNSNKQPAIAKLRLLPSVISELEKSHLHEQLLQNDILKGMKAWLEPLPDGSLPSLDIQREMFRMLDKMPVSTQDLTVSGIGRVLPFYIKCSRVIPEIKRAANNLMTKWSRPILNRSDNYRTKQLNIVDYDPNEK
;
A
#
# COMPACT_ATOMS: atom_id res chain seq x y z
N MET A 1 -3.89 15.91 2.34
CA MET A 1 -4.40 14.55 2.62
C MET A 1 -4.30 14.19 4.09
N GLU A 2 -3.15 14.43 4.73
CA GLU A 2 -2.91 14.10 6.14
C GLU A 2 -3.90 14.77 7.10
N ASP A 3 -4.25 16.04 6.87
CA ASP A 3 -5.24 16.76 7.69
C ASP A 3 -6.60 16.05 7.71
N ALA A 4 -7.04 15.51 6.57
CA ALA A 4 -8.30 14.75 6.49
C ALA A 4 -8.20 13.42 7.27
N ALA A 5 -7.02 12.78 7.28
CA ALA A 5 -6.79 11.58 8.08
C ALA A 5 -6.79 11.91 9.59
N ILE A 6 -6.11 12.98 10.00
CA ILE A 6 -6.09 13.48 11.39
C ILE A 6 -7.51 13.83 11.86
N GLN A 7 -8.28 14.50 11.02
CA GLN A 7 -9.67 14.84 11.33
C GLN A 7 -10.53 13.59 11.54
N ASP A 8 -10.40 12.60 10.66
CA ASP A 8 -11.12 11.34 10.78
C ASP A 8 -10.70 10.54 12.02
N ILE A 9 -9.41 10.54 12.38
CA ILE A 9 -8.91 9.94 13.62
C ILE A 9 -9.54 10.60 14.84
N LYS A 10 -9.61 11.95 14.85
CA LYS A 10 -10.23 12.72 15.93
C LYS A 10 -11.72 12.41 16.06
N PHE A 11 -12.45 12.42 14.94
CA PHE A 11 -13.88 12.10 14.96
C PHE A 11 -14.13 10.65 15.36
N ASN A 12 -13.36 9.69 14.85
CA ASN A 12 -13.47 8.29 15.26
C ASN A 12 -13.26 8.11 16.77
N SER A 13 -12.21 8.73 17.33
CA SER A 13 -11.92 8.72 18.77
C SER A 13 -13.07 9.30 19.60
N ASN A 14 -13.76 10.31 19.06
CA ASN A 14 -14.91 10.96 19.68
C ASN A 14 -16.25 10.26 19.39
N LYS A 15 -16.24 9.08 18.73
CA LYS A 15 -17.45 8.36 18.28
C LYS A 15 -18.36 9.19 17.35
N GLN A 16 -17.75 10.07 16.57
CA GLN A 16 -18.40 10.90 15.57
C GLN A 16 -18.13 10.35 14.16
N PRO A 17 -19.03 10.59 13.19
CA PRO A 17 -18.80 10.19 11.80
C PRO A 17 -17.52 10.80 11.20
N ALA A 18 -16.60 9.94 10.78
CA ALA A 18 -15.32 10.29 10.15
C ALA A 18 -15.45 10.24 8.62
N ILE A 19 -15.78 11.39 8.00
CA ILE A 19 -16.10 11.50 6.57
C ILE A 19 -15.16 12.45 5.80
N ALA A 20 -14.11 12.98 6.43
CA ALA A 20 -13.21 13.95 5.83
C ALA A 20 -12.43 13.34 4.66
N LYS A 21 -11.90 12.11 4.81
CA LYS A 21 -11.23 11.41 3.70
C LYS A 21 -12.19 11.14 2.55
N LEU A 22 -13.40 10.66 2.84
CA LEU A 22 -14.42 10.38 1.82
C LEU A 22 -14.81 11.63 1.02
N ARG A 23 -14.97 12.78 1.68
CA ARG A 23 -15.26 14.06 1.02
C ARG A 23 -14.13 14.52 0.12
N LEU A 24 -12.88 14.30 0.52
CA LEU A 24 -11.70 14.75 -0.22
C LEU A 24 -11.31 13.79 -1.35
N LEU A 25 -11.77 12.53 -1.30
CA LEU A 25 -11.38 11.47 -2.23
C LEU A 25 -11.54 11.85 -3.72
N PRO A 26 -12.67 12.40 -4.21
CA PRO A 26 -12.83 12.71 -5.64
C PRO A 26 -11.80 13.71 -6.16
N SER A 27 -11.48 14.73 -5.37
CA SER A 27 -10.47 15.73 -5.72
C SER A 27 -9.07 15.12 -5.77
N VAL A 28 -8.74 14.29 -4.78
CA VAL A 28 -7.46 13.58 -4.74
C VAL A 28 -7.29 12.65 -5.94
N ILE A 29 -8.34 11.89 -6.31
CA ILE A 29 -8.27 11.00 -7.47
C ILE A 29 -8.13 11.79 -8.78
N SER A 30 -8.84 12.90 -8.93
CA SER A 30 -8.70 13.79 -10.09
C SER A 30 -7.26 14.26 -10.29
N GLU A 31 -6.53 14.59 -9.21
CA GLU A 31 -5.12 14.96 -9.31
C GLU A 31 -4.21 13.75 -9.54
N LEU A 32 -4.44 12.64 -8.84
CA LEU A 32 -3.64 11.41 -8.98
C LEU A 32 -3.77 10.77 -10.37
N GLU A 33 -4.90 10.92 -11.06
CA GLU A 33 -5.10 10.37 -12.41
C GLU A 33 -4.25 11.08 -13.48
N LYS A 34 -3.74 12.29 -13.19
CA LYS A 34 -2.88 13.05 -14.11
C LYS A 34 -1.45 12.50 -14.07
N SER A 35 -1.14 11.57 -14.97
CA SER A 35 0.18 10.92 -15.04
C SER A 35 1.36 11.89 -15.15
N HIS A 36 1.19 13.01 -15.86
CA HIS A 36 2.21 14.07 -15.98
C HIS A 36 2.55 14.76 -14.65
N LEU A 37 1.71 14.62 -13.61
CA LEU A 37 1.97 15.16 -12.27
C LEU A 37 2.62 14.14 -11.33
N HIS A 38 2.74 12.87 -11.70
CA HIS A 38 3.18 11.81 -10.77
C HIS A 38 4.56 12.10 -10.18
N GLU A 39 5.52 12.55 -11.00
CA GLU A 39 6.86 12.89 -10.52
C GLU A 39 6.82 14.04 -9.50
N GLN A 40 6.09 15.12 -9.80
CA GLN A 40 5.92 16.25 -8.89
C GLN A 40 5.20 15.82 -7.60
N LEU A 41 4.19 14.97 -7.68
CA LEU A 41 3.47 14.47 -6.52
C LEU A 41 4.37 13.61 -5.62
N LEU A 42 5.22 12.75 -6.21
CA LEU A 42 6.21 11.96 -5.48
C LEU A 42 7.25 12.85 -4.79
N GLN A 43 7.79 13.86 -5.48
CA GLN A 43 8.72 14.84 -4.91
C GLN A 43 8.13 15.60 -3.72
N ASN A 44 6.80 15.80 -3.71
CA ASN A 44 6.07 16.44 -2.62
C ASN A 44 5.50 15.44 -1.59
N ASP A 45 6.12 14.25 -1.46
CA ASP A 45 5.81 13.27 -0.42
C ASP A 45 4.34 12.79 -0.39
N ILE A 46 3.63 12.77 -1.53
CA ILE A 46 2.21 12.36 -1.61
C ILE A 46 1.94 10.98 -0.98
N LEU A 47 2.93 10.10 -1.03
CA LEU A 47 2.85 8.75 -0.47
C LEU A 47 2.67 8.76 1.06
N LYS A 48 3.12 9.79 1.78
CA LYS A 48 2.83 9.96 3.22
C LYS A 48 1.32 10.17 3.44
N GLY A 49 0.70 10.99 2.61
CA GLY A 49 -0.75 11.19 2.60
C GLY A 49 -1.52 9.92 2.26
N MET A 50 -1.09 9.19 1.22
CA MET A 50 -1.72 7.91 0.84
C MET A 50 -1.57 6.85 1.93
N LYS A 51 -0.40 6.78 2.58
CA LYS A 51 -0.17 5.93 3.74
C LYS A 51 -1.15 6.25 4.87
N ALA A 52 -1.27 7.52 5.26
CA ALA A 52 -2.18 7.94 6.33
C ALA A 52 -3.65 7.62 6.02
N TRP A 53 -4.03 7.56 4.75
CA TRP A 53 -5.38 7.17 4.32
C TRP A 53 -5.63 5.66 4.38
N LEU A 54 -4.57 4.86 4.23
CA LEU A 54 -4.64 3.41 4.28
C LEU A 54 -4.45 2.83 5.68
N GLU A 55 -3.87 3.59 6.62
CA GLU A 55 -3.74 3.16 8.01
C GLU A 55 -5.13 2.96 8.66
N PRO A 56 -5.28 1.91 9.50
CA PRO A 56 -6.53 1.69 10.23
C PRO A 56 -6.79 2.83 11.23
N LEU A 57 -8.07 3.07 11.52
CA LEU A 57 -8.48 4.02 12.54
C LEU A 57 -8.20 3.49 13.96
N PRO A 58 -8.24 4.35 15.01
CA PRO A 58 -7.96 3.96 16.39
C PRO A 58 -8.80 2.80 16.94
N ASP A 59 -10.05 2.67 16.47
CA ASP A 59 -10.95 1.55 16.80
C ASP A 59 -10.62 0.26 16.02
N GLY A 60 -9.55 0.27 15.22
CA GLY A 60 -9.14 -0.83 14.35
C GLY A 60 -9.99 -0.97 13.09
N SER A 61 -10.93 -0.07 12.80
CA SER A 61 -11.68 -0.09 11.55
C SER A 61 -10.78 0.24 10.36
N LEU A 62 -11.07 -0.40 9.23
CA LEU A 62 -10.40 -0.11 7.97
C LEU A 62 -10.97 1.18 7.37
N PRO A 63 -10.19 1.93 6.58
CA PRO A 63 -10.76 2.97 5.74
C PRO A 63 -11.84 2.37 4.81
N SER A 64 -12.74 3.21 4.29
CA SER A 64 -13.82 2.76 3.43
C SER A 64 -13.29 1.98 2.22
N LEU A 65 -14.12 1.09 1.67
CA LEU A 65 -13.74 0.27 0.52
C LEU A 65 -13.36 1.12 -0.70
N ASP A 66 -14.03 2.27 -0.90
CA ASP A 66 -13.73 3.20 -1.98
C ASP A 66 -12.33 3.80 -1.83
N ILE A 67 -11.95 4.20 -0.61
CA ILE A 67 -10.59 4.67 -0.33
C ILE A 67 -9.58 3.56 -0.60
N GLN A 68 -9.85 2.34 -0.13
CA GLN A 68 -8.95 1.21 -0.37
C GLN A 68 -8.74 0.98 -1.88
N ARG A 69 -9.82 0.82 -2.65
CA ARG A 69 -9.76 0.57 -4.09
C ARG A 69 -8.98 1.65 -4.82
N GLU A 70 -9.30 2.90 -4.56
CA GLU A 70 -8.70 4.03 -5.26
C GLU A 70 -7.23 4.22 -4.91
N MET A 71 -6.86 4.09 -3.64
CA MET A 71 -5.46 4.18 -3.23
C MET A 71 -4.63 3.04 -3.83
N PHE A 72 -5.09 1.78 -3.74
CA PHE A 72 -4.36 0.65 -4.32
C PHE A 72 -4.26 0.74 -5.85
N ARG A 73 -5.32 1.19 -6.52
CA ARG A 73 -5.34 1.47 -7.97
C ARG A 73 -4.29 2.52 -8.35
N MET A 74 -4.21 3.61 -7.60
CA MET A 74 -3.26 4.67 -7.89
C MET A 74 -1.82 4.30 -7.57
N LEU A 75 -1.58 3.61 -6.46
CA LEU A 75 -0.25 3.10 -6.09
C LEU A 75 0.34 2.15 -7.14
N ASP A 76 -0.49 1.37 -7.84
CA ASP A 76 -0.01 0.52 -8.92
C ASP A 76 0.33 1.29 -10.19
N LYS A 77 -0.33 2.41 -10.46
CA LYS A 77 -0.06 3.25 -11.65
C LYS A 77 1.17 4.15 -11.49
N MET A 78 1.47 4.59 -10.26
CA MET A 78 2.55 5.55 -10.02
C MET A 78 3.95 4.90 -10.12
N PRO A 79 4.95 5.61 -10.67
CA PRO A 79 6.33 5.13 -10.78
C PRO A 79 7.09 5.26 -9.45
N VAL A 80 6.64 4.53 -8.42
CA VAL A 80 7.21 4.58 -7.06
C VAL A 80 8.58 3.91 -7.00
N SER A 81 9.61 4.64 -6.56
CA SER A 81 10.97 4.14 -6.37
C SER A 81 11.22 3.58 -4.97
N THR A 82 12.33 2.84 -4.79
CA THR A 82 12.76 2.34 -3.46
C THR A 82 13.03 3.49 -2.47
N GLN A 83 13.50 4.64 -2.96
CA GLN A 83 13.71 5.82 -2.13
C GLN A 83 12.39 6.38 -1.63
N ASP A 84 11.39 6.52 -2.51
CA ASP A 84 10.05 7.00 -2.13
C ASP A 84 9.39 6.09 -1.09
N LEU A 85 9.57 4.77 -1.23
CA LEU A 85 9.09 3.78 -0.24
C LEU A 85 9.75 3.95 1.12
N THR A 86 11.06 4.23 1.13
CA THR A 86 11.84 4.41 2.36
C THR A 86 11.43 5.69 3.08
N VAL A 87 11.30 6.80 2.34
CA VAL A 87 10.95 8.12 2.89
C VAL A 87 9.50 8.15 3.39
N SER A 88 8.56 7.60 2.63
CA SER A 88 7.14 7.60 3.00
C SER A 88 6.79 6.52 4.03
N GLY A 89 7.50 5.39 4.02
CA GLY A 89 7.20 4.21 4.82
C GLY A 89 5.91 3.50 4.42
N ILE A 90 5.32 3.82 3.26
CA ILE A 90 4.03 3.26 2.81
C ILE A 90 4.05 1.74 2.64
N GLY A 91 5.20 1.16 2.29
CA GLY A 91 5.37 -0.29 2.15
C GLY A 91 5.04 -1.07 3.45
N ARG A 92 5.13 -0.43 4.62
CA ARG A 92 4.80 -1.04 5.92
C ARG A 92 3.31 -1.31 6.12
N VAL A 93 2.45 -0.68 5.32
CA VAL A 93 1.00 -0.89 5.38
C VAL A 93 0.59 -2.17 4.66
N LEU A 94 1.36 -2.62 3.66
CA LEU A 94 1.00 -3.78 2.84
C LEU A 94 0.85 -5.10 3.63
N PRO A 95 1.76 -5.48 4.56
CA PRO A 95 1.61 -6.71 5.34
C PRO A 95 0.31 -6.75 6.15
N PHE A 96 -0.16 -5.60 6.64
CA PHE A 96 -1.43 -5.49 7.36
C PHE A 96 -2.60 -5.86 6.45
N TYR A 97 -2.68 -5.28 5.25
CA TYR A 97 -3.74 -5.62 4.28
C TYR A 97 -3.66 -7.08 3.80
N ILE A 98 -2.46 -7.64 3.68
CA ILE A 98 -2.25 -9.04 3.29
C ILE A 98 -2.68 -10.01 4.40
N LYS A 99 -2.56 -9.64 5.68
CA LYS A 99 -2.88 -10.54 6.81
C LYS A 99 -4.29 -10.36 7.35
N CYS A 100 -4.88 -9.17 7.24
CA CYS A 100 -6.18 -8.87 7.81
C CYS A 100 -7.30 -9.73 7.18
N SER A 101 -8.13 -10.36 8.02
CA SER A 101 -9.26 -11.19 7.60
C SER A 101 -10.45 -10.37 7.09
N ARG A 102 -10.58 -9.11 7.53
CA ARG A 102 -11.64 -8.17 7.12
C ARG A 102 -11.40 -7.53 5.75
N VAL A 103 -10.20 -7.67 5.19
CA VAL A 103 -9.86 -7.13 3.86
C VAL A 103 -10.39 -8.08 2.79
N ILE A 104 -11.15 -7.53 1.84
CA ILE A 104 -11.75 -8.32 0.75
C ILE A 104 -10.68 -8.89 -0.20
N PRO A 105 -10.96 -10.01 -0.90
CA PRO A 105 -9.99 -10.67 -1.76
C PRO A 105 -9.37 -9.78 -2.84
N GLU A 106 -10.16 -8.85 -3.40
CA GLU A 106 -9.72 -7.88 -4.41
C GLU A 106 -8.56 -7.00 -3.92
N ILE A 107 -8.75 -6.33 -2.78
CA ILE A 107 -7.75 -5.46 -2.15
C ILE A 107 -6.54 -6.29 -1.69
N LYS A 108 -6.78 -7.49 -1.17
CA LYS A 108 -5.72 -8.41 -0.73
C LYS A 108 -4.79 -8.79 -1.88
N ARG A 109 -5.34 -9.05 -3.07
CA ARG A 109 -4.55 -9.32 -4.29
C ARG A 109 -3.75 -8.08 -4.71
N ALA A 110 -4.36 -6.89 -4.71
CA ALA A 110 -3.67 -5.66 -5.03
C ALA A 110 -2.48 -5.39 -4.08
N ALA A 111 -2.66 -5.60 -2.77
CA ALA A 111 -1.59 -5.48 -1.79
C ALA A 111 -0.45 -6.49 -2.00
N ASN A 112 -0.76 -7.75 -2.33
CA ASN A 112 0.26 -8.76 -2.67
C ASN A 112 1.03 -8.42 -3.95
N ASN A 113 0.35 -7.88 -4.96
CA ASN A 113 0.97 -7.44 -6.20
C ASN A 113 1.93 -6.28 -5.94
N LEU A 114 1.52 -5.25 -5.20
CA LEU A 114 2.40 -4.15 -4.79
C LEU A 114 3.58 -4.64 -3.95
N MET A 115 3.35 -5.54 -2.99
CA MET A 115 4.42 -6.13 -2.17
C MET A 115 5.48 -6.80 -3.05
N THR A 116 5.04 -7.58 -4.03
CA THR A 116 5.93 -8.24 -4.98
C THR A 116 6.67 -7.23 -5.85
N LYS A 117 5.95 -6.25 -6.42
CA LYS A 117 6.51 -5.20 -7.28
C LYS A 117 7.58 -4.38 -6.55
N TRP A 118 7.29 -3.95 -5.33
CA TRP A 118 8.16 -3.07 -4.55
C TRP A 118 9.32 -3.79 -3.84
N SER A 119 9.17 -5.08 -3.51
CA SER A 119 10.27 -5.87 -2.93
C SER A 119 11.29 -6.34 -3.95
N ARG A 120 10.91 -6.49 -5.23
CA ARG A 120 11.79 -7.00 -6.30
C ARG A 120 13.12 -6.23 -6.42
N PRO A 121 13.14 -4.89 -6.53
CA PRO A 121 14.39 -4.14 -6.63
C PRO A 121 15.26 -4.21 -5.36
N ILE A 122 14.63 -4.39 -4.20
CA ILE A 122 15.31 -4.46 -2.90
C ILE A 122 16.03 -5.81 -2.74
N LEU A 123 15.41 -6.89 -3.24
CA LEU A 123 15.89 -8.26 -3.06
C LEU A 123 16.84 -8.73 -4.17
N ASN A 124 17.20 -7.88 -5.14
CA ASN A 124 18.01 -8.22 -6.32
C ASN A 124 17.53 -9.50 -7.04
N ARG A 125 16.22 -9.78 -7.04
CA ARG A 125 15.65 -10.97 -7.71
C ARG A 125 15.48 -10.68 -9.19
N SER A 126 16.34 -11.27 -10.02
CA SER A 126 16.33 -11.14 -11.48
C SER A 126 15.11 -11.80 -12.13
N ASP A 127 14.71 -11.29 -13.31
CA ASP A 127 13.55 -11.73 -14.13
C ASP A 127 13.65 -13.16 -14.72
N ASN A 128 14.67 -13.93 -14.35
CA ASN A 128 14.86 -15.25 -14.91
C ASN A 128 14.06 -16.30 -14.14
N TYR A 129 12.98 -16.79 -14.77
CA TYR A 129 12.31 -18.04 -14.36
C TYR A 129 13.30 -19.23 -14.30
N ARG A 130 14.46 -19.13 -14.98
CA ARG A 130 15.59 -20.06 -14.93
C ARG A 130 16.46 -19.96 -13.66
N THR A 131 16.38 -18.87 -12.90
CA THR A 131 17.17 -18.64 -11.67
C THR A 131 16.34 -18.94 -10.43
N LYS A 132 15.28 -19.75 -10.54
CA LYS A 132 14.70 -20.40 -9.38
C LYS A 132 15.75 -21.40 -8.88
N GLN A 133 16.57 -21.00 -7.90
CA GLN A 133 17.33 -21.95 -7.12
C GLN A 133 16.32 -22.87 -6.44
N LEU A 134 16.08 -24.01 -7.06
CA LEU A 134 15.43 -25.12 -6.39
C LEU A 134 16.42 -25.53 -5.32
N ASN A 135 16.06 -25.37 -4.05
CA ASN A 135 16.74 -26.07 -2.98
C ASN A 135 16.48 -27.56 -3.22
N ILE A 136 17.35 -28.18 -4.01
CA ILE A 136 17.43 -29.62 -4.11
C ILE A 136 18.02 -30.03 -2.76
N VAL A 137 17.17 -30.63 -1.93
CA VAL A 137 17.65 -31.34 -0.75
C VAL A 137 18.28 -32.62 -1.30
N ASP A 138 19.60 -32.73 -1.18
CA ASP A 138 20.26 -33.99 -1.49
C ASP A 138 19.75 -35.04 -0.49
N TYR A 139 19.11 -36.08 -1.03
CA TYR A 139 18.69 -37.24 -0.27
C TYR A 139 19.92 -38.08 0.04
N ASP A 140 20.35 -38.10 1.31
CA ASP A 140 21.38 -39.02 1.78
C ASP A 140 20.72 -40.34 2.26
N PRO A 141 20.88 -41.47 1.55
CA PRO A 141 20.33 -42.75 1.97
C PRO A 141 21.01 -43.34 3.23
N ASN A 142 22.03 -42.69 3.80
CA ASN A 142 22.76 -43.17 4.97
C ASN A 142 22.50 -42.36 6.26
N GLU A 143 21.60 -41.37 6.26
CA GLU A 143 21.11 -40.79 7.52
C GLU A 143 20.30 -41.85 8.29
N LYS A 144 20.94 -42.47 9.28
CA LYS A 144 20.33 -43.30 10.34
C LYS A 144 20.45 -42.60 11.68
#